data_AF-S8AE86-F1
#
_entry.id   AF-S8AE86-F1
#
_cell.length_a   1.000
_cell.length_b   1.000
_cell.length_c   1.000
_cell.angle_alpha   90.00
_cell.angle_beta   90.00
_cell.angle_gamma   90.00
#
_symmetry.space_group_name_H-M   'P 1'
#
loop_
_entity.id
_entity.type
_entity.pdbx_description
1 polymer ?
#
loop_
_entity_poly.entity_id
_entity_poly.type
_entity_poly.pdbx_seq_one_letter_code
_entity_poly.pdbx_strand_id
1 'polypeptide(L)'
;MQSLIRLLPLVAAANALVPAPRPIDVEQFQARGLGTSADVYIYNEWNSGLTVSAAENTFMSTGAPGSVSVASNSVSDKFSVEANGWIPLQSKFKLILSPDGGDASTVNIDIGMSPFKTRYSLGAENPVNQAGVMLAPAKILEKGRDFDFHIFSGPGSLTPFIQSLVDQKLPGILEGIKQKPVDFAINKDISVTIRDIVNPVVKANYVSLGSGKNGMVINGIVTIDGEIKLTVAFKNLKQDASIKLTGLSVLLTAEGSLAALGGKAGQLGQLSINVTRFQTSLNDIDINGDILADIAGALYPVVAPLLKLPYKLASILNTSENAKIVAMVNLAIKAFAGGVKL
;
A
#
# COMPACT_ATOMS: atom_id res chain seq x y z
N MET A 1 25.09 10.51 5.59
CA MET A 1 24.33 9.39 4.97
C MET A 1 23.25 8.78 5.89
N GLN A 2 23.03 9.28 7.11
CA GLN A 2 22.10 8.70 8.11
C GLN A 2 20.63 9.19 8.02
N SER A 3 20.34 10.26 7.27
CA SER A 3 18.99 10.85 7.13
C SER A 3 18.22 10.38 5.89
N LEU A 4 18.92 10.02 4.80
CA LEU A 4 18.34 9.54 3.53
C LEU A 4 17.49 8.27 3.69
N ILE A 5 17.87 7.43 4.65
CA ILE A 5 17.36 6.07 4.79
C ILE A 5 15.96 6.04 5.43
N ARG A 6 15.55 7.12 6.11
CA ARG A 6 14.27 7.20 6.85
C ARG A 6 13.09 7.66 6.02
N LEU A 7 13.39 8.26 4.87
CA LEU A 7 12.41 8.72 3.90
C LEU A 7 12.18 7.71 2.78
N LEU A 8 12.87 6.57 2.81
CA LEU A 8 12.82 5.56 1.76
C LEU A 8 11.41 5.09 1.33
N PRO A 9 10.37 5.02 2.20
CA PRO A 9 8.98 4.78 1.76
C PRO A 9 8.32 5.96 1.01
N LEU A 10 8.67 7.20 1.36
CA LEU A 10 8.23 8.43 0.67
C LEU A 10 9.04 8.68 -0.62
N VAL A 11 10.31 8.30 -0.62
CA VAL A 11 11.24 8.29 -1.76
C VAL A 11 10.91 7.17 -2.71
N ALA A 12 10.40 6.06 -2.21
CA ALA A 12 9.74 5.02 -2.98
C ALA A 12 8.53 5.56 -3.73
N ALA A 13 7.63 6.27 -3.05
CA ALA A 13 6.51 6.94 -3.70
C ALA A 13 6.99 8.01 -4.71
N ALA A 14 8.05 8.74 -4.42
CA ALA A 14 8.64 9.74 -5.31
C ALA A 14 9.43 9.15 -6.51
N ASN A 15 10.17 8.06 -6.32
CA ASN A 15 10.86 7.32 -7.38
C ASN A 15 9.87 6.55 -8.23
N ALA A 16 8.72 6.18 -7.69
CA ALA A 16 7.69 5.51 -8.44
C ALA A 16 6.71 6.44 -9.16
N LEU A 17 6.82 7.76 -8.91
CA LEU A 17 6.44 8.80 -9.87
C LEU A 17 7.40 8.85 -11.08
N VAL A 18 8.51 8.10 -11.06
CA VAL A 18 9.50 7.96 -12.15
C VAL A 18 9.54 6.50 -12.65
N PRO A 19 8.55 6.05 -13.45
CA PRO A 19 8.43 4.65 -13.91
C PRO A 19 9.55 4.21 -14.87
N ALA A 20 10.26 3.10 -14.66
CA ALA A 20 11.27 2.62 -15.63
C ALA A 20 10.73 2.53 -17.09
N PRO A 21 11.50 2.95 -18.13
CA PRO A 21 11.05 2.94 -19.51
C PRO A 21 10.75 1.51 -19.98
N ARG A 22 9.52 1.28 -20.44
CA ARG A 22 9.09 -0.01 -20.99
C ARG A 22 8.99 0.08 -22.52
N PRO A 23 9.34 -0.99 -23.26
CA PRO A 23 8.91 -1.13 -24.64
C PRO A 23 7.38 -1.26 -24.68
N ILE A 24 6.75 -0.44 -25.52
CA ILE A 24 5.30 -0.44 -25.73
C ILE A 24 4.99 -1.41 -26.85
N ASP A 25 4.54 -2.62 -26.53
CA ASP A 25 3.93 -3.52 -27.51
C ASP A 25 2.45 -3.17 -27.68
N VAL A 26 2.11 -2.59 -28.82
CA VAL A 26 0.76 -2.07 -29.15
C VAL A 26 -0.22 -3.21 -29.52
N GLU A 27 0.23 -4.46 -29.59
CA GLU A 27 -0.57 -5.59 -30.09
C GLU A 27 -1.49 -6.27 -29.05
N GLN A 28 -1.52 -5.86 -27.79
CA GLN A 28 -2.29 -6.57 -26.73
C GLN A 28 -3.72 -6.06 -26.48
N PHE A 29 -4.24 -5.13 -27.28
CA PHE A 29 -5.59 -4.58 -27.12
C PHE A 29 -6.66 -5.43 -27.83
N GLN A 30 -7.10 -6.53 -27.20
CA GLN A 30 -8.37 -7.19 -27.56
C GLN A 30 -9.50 -6.69 -26.65
N ALA A 31 -10.69 -6.49 -27.23
CA ALA A 31 -11.89 -5.98 -26.54
C ALA A 31 -12.29 -6.87 -25.35
N ARG A 32 -12.31 -6.29 -24.15
CA ARG A 32 -12.79 -6.92 -22.91
C ARG A 32 -14.31 -6.84 -22.83
N GLY A 33 -14.91 -7.70 -22.00
CA GLY A 33 -16.21 -7.39 -21.40
C GLY A 33 -16.12 -6.06 -20.67
N LEU A 34 -17.17 -5.24 -20.72
CA LEU A 34 -17.16 -3.82 -20.34
C LEU A 34 -16.98 -3.54 -18.83
N GLY A 35 -16.67 -4.55 -18.01
CA GLY A 35 -16.71 -4.50 -16.54
C GLY A 35 -15.36 -4.33 -15.85
N THR A 36 -15.36 -3.65 -14.69
CA THR A 36 -14.23 -3.60 -13.75
C THR A 36 -14.06 -4.93 -13.03
N SER A 37 -12.82 -5.38 -12.88
CA SER A 37 -12.44 -6.68 -12.33
C SER A 37 -11.46 -6.57 -11.17
N ALA A 38 -11.58 -7.46 -10.17
CA ALA A 38 -10.67 -7.52 -9.04
C ALA A 38 -10.39 -8.96 -8.59
N ASP A 39 -9.19 -9.21 -8.07
CA ASP A 39 -8.93 -10.42 -7.27
C ASP A 39 -9.11 -10.11 -5.78
N VAL A 40 -9.59 -11.09 -5.02
CA VAL A 40 -9.80 -10.99 -3.58
C VAL A 40 -8.93 -12.02 -2.87
N TYR A 41 -8.20 -11.57 -1.86
CA TYR A 41 -7.34 -12.39 -0.99
C TYR A 41 -7.81 -12.23 0.45
N ILE A 42 -8.07 -13.35 1.12
CA ILE A 42 -8.53 -13.36 2.51
C ILE A 42 -7.40 -13.90 3.39
N TYR A 43 -6.96 -13.09 4.34
CA TYR A 43 -5.93 -13.42 5.32
C TYR A 43 -6.63 -13.75 6.65
N ASN A 44 -6.52 -15.00 7.08
CA ASN A 44 -6.94 -15.43 8.40
C ASN A 44 -5.73 -15.38 9.33
N GLU A 45 -5.75 -14.43 10.26
CA GLU A 45 -4.72 -14.26 11.29
C GLU A 45 -5.18 -14.70 12.68
N TRP A 46 -6.34 -15.34 12.74
CA TRP A 46 -6.76 -16.08 13.92
C TRP A 46 -5.98 -17.38 14.04
N ASN A 47 -5.83 -17.85 15.27
CA ASN A 47 -5.34 -19.20 15.56
C ASN A 47 -6.40 -20.29 15.33
N SER A 48 -7.63 -19.89 14.99
CA SER A 48 -8.75 -20.77 14.64
C SER A 48 -9.12 -20.65 13.15
N GLY A 49 -9.99 -21.53 12.67
CA GLY A 49 -10.50 -21.46 11.30
C GLY A 49 -11.33 -20.20 11.08
N LEU A 50 -11.40 -19.76 9.83
CA LEU A 50 -12.23 -18.65 9.39
C LEU A 50 -13.15 -19.13 8.28
N THR A 51 -14.46 -18.95 8.47
CA THR A 51 -15.44 -19.12 7.41
C THR A 51 -15.81 -17.76 6.86
N VAL A 52 -15.60 -17.55 5.57
CA VAL A 52 -16.04 -16.34 4.87
C VAL A 52 -17.23 -16.67 4.00
N SER A 53 -18.36 -16.01 4.23
CA SER A 53 -19.56 -16.16 3.38
C SER A 53 -19.81 -14.88 2.59
N ALA A 54 -20.21 -15.04 1.33
CA ALA A 54 -20.61 -13.92 0.49
C ALA A 54 -22.14 -13.74 0.51
N ALA A 55 -22.57 -12.48 0.54
CA ALA A 55 -23.97 -12.09 0.42
C ALA A 55 -24.10 -10.91 -0.54
N GLU A 56 -25.33 -10.61 -0.94
CA GLU A 56 -25.68 -9.38 -1.68
C GLU A 56 -24.87 -9.17 -2.98
N ASN A 57 -24.55 -10.24 -3.70
CA ASN A 57 -23.89 -10.19 -5.02
C ASN A 57 -24.83 -9.56 -6.08
N THR A 58 -24.88 -8.24 -6.12
CA THR A 58 -25.81 -7.46 -6.94
C THR A 58 -25.09 -6.90 -8.17
N PHE A 59 -25.67 -7.09 -9.36
CA PHE A 59 -25.17 -6.60 -10.64
C PHE A 59 -23.72 -7.00 -10.95
N MET A 60 -23.29 -8.17 -10.46
CA MET A 60 -21.98 -8.75 -10.74
C MET A 60 -22.06 -9.64 -12.00
N SER A 61 -21.04 -9.60 -12.85
CA SER A 61 -20.83 -10.60 -13.92
C SER A 61 -20.23 -11.87 -13.32
N THR A 62 -19.27 -11.69 -12.39
CA THR A 62 -18.66 -12.76 -11.61
C THR A 62 -18.71 -12.36 -10.14
N GLY A 63 -19.56 -13.03 -9.34
CA GLY A 63 -19.74 -12.75 -7.92
C GLY A 63 -18.71 -13.45 -7.03
N ALA A 64 -18.68 -13.07 -5.76
CA ALA A 64 -17.89 -13.78 -4.76
C ALA A 64 -18.48 -15.19 -4.50
N PRO A 65 -17.65 -16.22 -4.27
CA PRO A 65 -18.11 -17.56 -3.95
C PRO A 65 -18.96 -17.55 -2.67
N GLY A 66 -19.98 -18.42 -2.63
CA GLY A 66 -20.95 -18.43 -1.52
C GLY A 66 -20.31 -18.63 -0.14
N SER A 67 -19.28 -19.48 -0.06
CA SER A 67 -18.44 -19.61 1.13
C SER A 67 -17.01 -20.04 0.79
N VAL A 68 -16.05 -19.58 1.59
CA VAL A 68 -14.62 -19.95 1.55
C VAL A 68 -14.19 -20.25 2.98
N SER A 69 -13.61 -21.43 3.21
CA SER A 69 -12.95 -21.74 4.48
C SER A 69 -11.46 -21.42 4.37
N VAL A 70 -10.93 -20.74 5.37
CA VAL A 70 -9.52 -20.33 5.44
C VAL A 70 -8.93 -20.88 6.73
N ALA A 71 -7.90 -21.72 6.61
CA ALA A 71 -7.24 -22.31 7.77
C ALA A 71 -6.62 -21.23 8.67
N SER A 72 -6.36 -21.58 9.93
CA SER A 72 -5.73 -20.65 10.88
C SER A 72 -4.37 -20.16 10.38
N ASN A 73 -4.04 -18.90 10.65
CA ASN A 73 -2.78 -18.25 10.24
C ASN A 73 -2.41 -18.47 8.77
N SER A 74 -3.40 -18.40 7.87
CA SER A 74 -3.21 -18.71 6.44
C SER A 74 -3.90 -17.69 5.54
N VAL A 75 -3.65 -17.82 4.24
CA VAL A 75 -4.28 -16.99 3.21
C VAL A 75 -5.11 -17.91 2.33
N SER A 76 -6.32 -17.47 1.97
CA SER A 76 -7.16 -18.19 1.01
C SER A 76 -6.48 -18.26 -0.35
N ASP A 77 -6.89 -19.25 -1.15
CA ASP A 77 -6.77 -19.11 -2.59
C ASP A 77 -7.52 -17.85 -3.03
N LYS A 78 -6.96 -17.15 -4.01
CA LYS A 78 -7.60 -15.95 -4.55
C LYS A 78 -8.83 -16.34 -5.35
N PHE A 79 -9.84 -15.48 -5.34
CA PHE A 79 -10.97 -15.57 -6.27
C PHE A 79 -11.16 -14.24 -6.99
N SER A 80 -11.59 -14.30 -8.24
CA SER A 80 -11.83 -13.12 -9.07
C SER A 80 -13.30 -12.74 -9.04
N VAL A 81 -13.56 -11.43 -9.04
CA VAL A 81 -14.88 -10.83 -9.13
C VAL A 81 -14.91 -9.80 -10.24
N GLU A 82 -16.07 -9.63 -10.88
CA GLU A 82 -16.22 -8.73 -12.02
C GLU A 82 -17.59 -8.04 -11.98
N ALA A 83 -17.60 -6.73 -12.13
CA ALA A 83 -18.80 -5.93 -12.27
C ALA A 83 -19.49 -6.22 -13.60
N ASN A 84 -20.82 -6.21 -13.63
CA ASN A 84 -21.56 -6.32 -14.89
C ASN A 84 -21.56 -4.97 -15.62
N GLY A 85 -20.66 -4.81 -16.59
CA GLY A 85 -20.51 -3.57 -17.37
C GLY A 85 -21.72 -3.21 -18.26
N TRP A 86 -22.72 -4.09 -18.40
CA TRP A 86 -23.95 -3.81 -19.16
C TRP A 86 -25.04 -3.15 -18.32
N ILE A 87 -24.93 -3.22 -16.98
CA ILE A 87 -25.91 -2.66 -16.07
C ILE A 87 -25.38 -1.31 -15.58
N PRO A 88 -26.09 -0.19 -15.83
CA PRO A 88 -25.66 1.14 -15.39
C PRO A 88 -26.03 1.36 -13.92
N LEU A 89 -25.67 0.42 -13.04
CA LEU A 89 -25.87 0.47 -11.59
C LEU A 89 -24.61 -0.03 -10.88
N GLN A 90 -24.37 0.44 -9.66
CA GLN A 90 -23.22 0.03 -8.86
C GLN A 90 -23.26 -1.47 -8.56
N SER A 91 -22.28 -2.21 -9.07
CA SER A 91 -22.07 -3.61 -8.68
C SER A 91 -21.48 -3.67 -7.28
N LYS A 92 -21.95 -4.62 -6.47
CA LYS A 92 -21.53 -4.76 -5.08
C LYS A 92 -21.70 -6.19 -4.56
N PHE A 93 -20.99 -6.49 -3.49
CA PHE A 93 -21.16 -7.69 -2.69
C PHE A 93 -20.69 -7.45 -1.25
N LYS A 94 -21.07 -8.36 -0.36
CA LYS A 94 -20.73 -8.33 1.06
C LYS A 94 -20.00 -9.61 1.43
N LEU A 95 -18.94 -9.49 2.22
CA LEU A 95 -18.25 -10.61 2.84
C LEU A 95 -18.47 -10.57 4.35
N ILE A 96 -18.81 -11.71 4.93
CA ILE A 96 -18.96 -11.90 6.37
C ILE A 96 -17.85 -12.86 6.79
N LEU A 97 -16.95 -12.36 7.63
CA LEU A 97 -15.74 -13.03 8.14
C LEU A 97 -16.07 -13.60 9.52
N SER A 98 -16.30 -14.91 9.61
CA SER A 98 -16.72 -15.59 10.84
C SER A 98 -15.62 -16.50 11.37
N PRO A 99 -14.77 -16.02 12.30
CA PRO A 99 -13.76 -16.87 12.93
C PRO A 99 -14.42 -17.87 13.89
N ASP A 100 -13.88 -19.09 13.97
CA ASP A 100 -14.42 -20.11 14.87
C ASP A 100 -14.29 -19.63 16.32
N GLY A 101 -15.42 -19.52 17.00
CA GLY A 101 -15.49 -19.10 18.41
C GLY A 101 -15.30 -17.59 18.64
N GLY A 102 -15.36 -16.76 17.59
CA GLY A 102 -15.26 -15.30 17.69
C GLY A 102 -16.42 -14.57 17.03
N ASP A 103 -16.42 -13.25 17.17
CA ASP A 103 -17.42 -12.37 16.58
C ASP A 103 -17.17 -12.16 15.09
N ALA A 104 -18.24 -12.15 14.29
CA ALA A 104 -18.13 -11.95 12.86
C ALA A 104 -17.85 -10.48 12.49
N SER A 105 -17.05 -10.27 11.45
CA SER A 105 -16.81 -8.95 10.85
C SER A 105 -17.37 -8.89 9.44
N THR A 106 -17.96 -7.77 9.05
CA THR A 106 -18.52 -7.56 7.71
C THR A 106 -17.65 -6.60 6.90
N VAL A 107 -17.42 -6.94 5.63
CA VAL A 107 -16.78 -6.07 4.63
C VAL A 107 -17.74 -5.88 3.46
N ASN A 108 -18.12 -4.65 3.18
CA ASN A 108 -18.91 -4.30 2.00
C ASN A 108 -17.96 -3.86 0.88
N ILE A 109 -18.20 -4.37 -0.32
CA ILE A 109 -17.34 -4.11 -1.48
C ILE A 109 -18.21 -3.61 -2.63
N ASP A 110 -17.85 -2.45 -3.15
CA ASP A 110 -18.40 -1.86 -4.36
C ASP A 110 -17.36 -2.02 -5.48
N ILE A 111 -17.77 -2.46 -6.67
CA ILE A 111 -16.92 -2.57 -7.86
C ILE A 111 -17.57 -1.85 -9.04
N GLY A 112 -16.80 -0.99 -9.70
CA GLY A 112 -17.29 -0.27 -10.88
C GLY A 112 -16.29 0.74 -11.44
N MET A 113 -16.64 1.28 -12.60
CA MET A 113 -15.93 2.36 -13.28
C MET A 113 -16.83 3.60 -13.37
N SER A 114 -16.23 4.79 -13.44
CA SER A 114 -16.93 6.09 -13.44
C SER A 114 -18.22 6.07 -14.28
N PRO A 115 -19.37 6.51 -13.73
CA PRO A 115 -19.53 7.24 -12.46
C PRO A 115 -19.54 6.35 -11.20
N PHE A 116 -19.53 5.02 -11.35
CA PHE A 116 -19.48 4.08 -10.23
C PHE A 116 -18.08 3.99 -9.64
N LYS A 117 -17.98 3.53 -8.39
CA LYS A 117 -16.72 3.52 -7.65
C LYS A 117 -16.34 2.09 -7.29
N THR A 118 -15.03 1.81 -7.33
CA THR A 118 -14.47 0.64 -6.68
C THR A 118 -13.95 1.06 -5.32
N ARG A 119 -14.53 0.51 -4.25
CA ARG A 119 -14.22 0.89 -2.86
C ARG A 119 -14.67 -0.21 -1.89
N TYR A 120 -14.33 -0.03 -0.62
CA TYR A 120 -14.81 -0.88 0.46
C TYR A 120 -15.30 -0.04 1.65
N SER A 121 -16.09 -0.67 2.50
CA SER A 121 -16.37 -0.18 3.85
C SER A 121 -16.44 -1.35 4.83
N LEU A 122 -16.04 -1.10 6.07
CA LEU A 122 -16.24 -2.04 7.17
C LEU A 122 -17.63 -1.84 7.77
N GLY A 123 -18.26 -2.93 8.22
CA GLY A 123 -19.53 -2.86 8.95
C GLY A 123 -19.38 -2.03 10.24
N ALA A 124 -20.40 -1.23 10.56
CA ALA A 124 -20.38 -0.36 11.75
C ALA A 124 -20.32 -1.16 13.06
N GLU A 125 -20.92 -2.34 13.07
CA GLU A 125 -20.94 -3.28 14.20
C GLU A 125 -19.71 -4.19 14.23
N ASN A 126 -18.73 -3.99 13.35
CA ASN A 126 -17.52 -4.81 13.38
C ASN A 126 -16.80 -4.62 14.71
N PRO A 127 -16.35 -5.71 15.36
CA PRO A 127 -15.46 -5.59 16.50
C PRO A 127 -14.21 -4.77 16.15
N VAL A 128 -13.79 -3.94 17.09
CA VAL A 128 -12.71 -2.97 16.88
C VAL A 128 -11.41 -3.70 16.51
N ASN A 129 -10.77 -3.24 15.43
CA ASN A 129 -9.52 -3.77 14.87
C ASN A 129 -9.57 -5.24 14.43
N GLN A 130 -10.74 -5.88 14.30
CA GLN A 130 -10.81 -7.30 13.90
C GLN A 130 -10.82 -7.55 12.39
N ALA A 131 -11.06 -6.50 11.61
CA ALA A 131 -11.00 -6.55 10.16
C ALA A 131 -10.16 -5.40 9.60
N GLY A 132 -9.26 -5.73 8.68
CA GLY A 132 -8.48 -4.79 7.90
C GLY A 132 -8.76 -5.00 6.43
N VAL A 133 -8.89 -3.93 5.64
CA VAL A 133 -9.10 -4.06 4.19
C VAL A 133 -8.20 -3.06 3.48
N MET A 134 -7.58 -3.52 2.40
CA MET A 134 -6.82 -2.70 1.49
C MET A 134 -7.27 -2.97 0.05
N LEU A 135 -7.66 -1.91 -0.66
CA LEU A 135 -7.92 -1.93 -2.09
C LEU A 135 -6.68 -1.43 -2.82
N ALA A 136 -5.95 -2.31 -3.48
CA ALA A 136 -4.74 -1.99 -4.21
C ALA A 136 -4.99 -2.02 -5.73
N PRO A 137 -4.78 -0.92 -6.46
CA PRO A 137 -4.73 -0.94 -7.92
C PRO A 137 -3.69 -1.93 -8.43
N ALA A 138 -4.06 -2.82 -9.34
CA ALA A 138 -3.18 -3.84 -9.89
C ALA A 138 -2.47 -3.35 -11.16
N LYS A 139 -2.68 -3.98 -12.32
CA LYS A 139 -2.09 -3.57 -13.60
C LYS A 139 -3.13 -2.88 -14.48
N ILE A 140 -3.43 -1.63 -14.18
CA ILE A 140 -4.55 -0.90 -14.83
C ILE A 140 -4.26 -0.58 -16.32
N LEU A 141 -3.02 -0.74 -16.77
CA LEU A 141 -2.59 -0.52 -18.15
C LEU A 141 -2.33 -1.82 -18.93
N GLU A 142 -2.45 -2.99 -18.30
CA GLU A 142 -2.24 -4.28 -18.96
C GLU A 142 -3.51 -5.14 -18.89
N LYS A 143 -3.64 -6.09 -19.80
CA LYS A 143 -4.73 -7.05 -19.82
C LYS A 143 -4.77 -7.85 -18.50
N GLY A 144 -5.94 -7.92 -17.86
CA GLY A 144 -6.12 -8.72 -16.65
C GLY A 144 -7.03 -8.04 -15.64
N ARG A 145 -6.66 -8.08 -14.35
CA ARG A 145 -7.46 -7.50 -13.26
C ARG A 145 -7.08 -6.05 -12.98
N ASP A 146 -8.06 -5.24 -12.59
CA ASP A 146 -7.87 -3.81 -12.35
C ASP A 146 -7.45 -3.55 -10.90
N PHE A 147 -7.94 -4.35 -9.96
CA PHE A 147 -7.72 -4.18 -8.52
C PHE A 147 -7.44 -5.50 -7.79
N ASP A 148 -6.83 -5.37 -6.62
CA ASP A 148 -6.64 -6.42 -5.62
C ASP A 148 -7.28 -5.96 -4.29
N PHE A 149 -8.21 -6.76 -3.75
CA PHE A 149 -8.68 -6.60 -2.37
C PHE A 149 -7.89 -7.52 -1.45
N HIS A 150 -7.21 -6.95 -0.47
CA HIS A 150 -6.58 -7.69 0.62
C HIS A 150 -7.41 -7.50 1.88
N ILE A 151 -8.01 -8.59 2.35
CA ILE A 151 -8.95 -8.58 3.47
C ILE A 151 -8.35 -9.40 4.61
N PHE A 152 -8.10 -8.76 5.73
CA PHE A 152 -7.54 -9.35 6.93
C PHE A 152 -8.65 -9.56 7.96
N SER A 153 -8.70 -10.76 8.53
CA SER A 153 -9.49 -11.07 9.72
C SER A 153 -8.54 -11.58 10.78
N GLY A 154 -8.52 -10.92 11.94
CA GLY A 154 -7.58 -11.25 13.00
C GLY A 154 -7.65 -10.24 14.13
N PRO A 155 -7.02 -10.50 15.28
CA PRO A 155 -7.23 -9.71 16.49
C PRO A 155 -6.78 -8.24 16.38
N GLY A 156 -5.94 -7.87 15.41
CA GLY A 156 -5.46 -6.50 15.17
C GLY A 156 -4.93 -5.78 16.42
N SER A 157 -4.50 -6.53 17.43
CA SER A 157 -4.32 -6.06 18.80
C SER A 157 -3.15 -5.10 18.95
N LEU A 158 -2.25 -5.05 17.97
CA LEU A 158 -1.12 -4.13 17.95
C LEU A 158 -1.47 -2.76 17.34
N THR A 159 -2.64 -2.60 16.73
CA THR A 159 -3.03 -1.33 16.09
C THR A 159 -2.90 -0.13 17.05
N PRO A 160 -3.44 -0.16 18.29
CA PRO A 160 -3.32 0.98 19.21
C PRO A 160 -1.88 1.23 19.67
N PHE A 161 -1.12 0.15 19.89
CA PHE A 161 0.28 0.24 20.29
C PHE A 161 1.14 0.90 19.21
N ILE A 162 0.98 0.47 17.95
CA ILE A 162 1.70 1.06 16.82
C ILE A 162 1.25 2.50 16.56
N GLN A 163 -0.04 2.81 16.69
CA GLN A 163 -0.50 4.20 16.62
C GLN A 163 0.21 5.06 17.67
N SER A 164 0.29 4.61 18.92
CA SER A 164 0.99 5.35 19.97
C SER A 164 2.47 5.57 19.64
N LEU A 165 3.15 4.58 19.06
CA LEU A 165 4.53 4.73 18.60
C LEU A 165 4.66 5.74 17.46
N VAL A 166 3.72 5.73 16.51
CA VAL A 166 3.66 6.72 15.42
C VAL A 166 3.52 8.12 16.03
N ASP A 167 2.55 8.33 16.90
CA ASP A 167 2.28 9.64 17.52
C ASP A 167 3.50 10.16 18.31
N GLN A 168 4.21 9.27 19.01
CA GLN A 168 5.40 9.63 19.78
C GLN A 168 6.63 9.91 18.91
N LYS A 169 6.83 9.18 17.81
CA LYS A 169 8.07 9.23 17.03
C LYS A 169 7.98 10.14 15.82
N LEU A 170 6.79 10.33 15.26
CA LEU A 170 6.58 11.13 14.06
C LEU A 170 7.09 12.58 14.22
N PRO A 171 6.81 13.32 15.31
CA PRO A 171 7.28 14.71 15.43
C PRO A 171 8.81 14.85 15.31
N GLY A 172 9.56 13.95 15.96
CA GLY A 172 11.02 13.96 15.89
C GLY A 172 11.57 13.59 14.50
N ILE A 173 10.86 12.74 13.75
CA ILE A 173 11.21 12.42 12.36
C ILE A 173 10.99 13.65 11.46
N LEU A 174 9.84 14.33 11.61
CA LEU A 174 9.50 15.52 10.83
C LEU A 174 10.49 16.66 11.05
N GLU A 175 10.82 16.93 12.32
CA GLU A 175 11.81 17.94 12.67
C GLU A 175 13.19 17.60 12.10
N GLY A 176 13.57 16.32 12.11
CA GLY A 176 14.82 15.86 11.49
C GLY A 176 14.89 16.12 9.98
N ILE A 177 13.77 15.98 9.27
CA ILE A 177 13.69 16.28 7.82
C ILE A 177 13.85 17.78 7.59
N LYS A 178 13.19 18.60 8.41
CA LYS A 178 13.24 20.05 8.30
C LYS A 178 14.62 20.63 8.59
N GLN A 179 15.29 20.12 9.62
CA GLN A 179 16.65 20.54 9.99
C GLN A 179 17.69 20.07 9.00
N LYS A 180 17.49 18.89 8.40
CA LYS A 180 18.40 18.31 7.42
C LYS A 180 17.63 17.82 6.20
N PRO A 181 17.31 18.76 5.28
CA PRO A 181 16.63 18.43 4.03
C PRO A 181 17.34 17.31 3.31
N VAL A 182 16.56 16.43 2.72
CA VAL A 182 17.06 15.18 2.18
C VAL A 182 17.07 15.26 0.67
N ASP A 183 18.27 15.24 0.10
CA ASP A 183 18.48 15.34 -1.34
C ASP A 183 18.63 13.96 -2.00
N PHE A 184 17.96 13.81 -3.13
CA PHE A 184 17.89 12.58 -3.91
C PHE A 184 18.26 12.89 -5.36
N ALA A 185 19.40 12.38 -5.81
CA ALA A 185 19.72 12.37 -7.24
C ALA A 185 18.95 11.22 -7.90
N ILE A 186 17.99 11.55 -8.77
CA ILE A 186 17.24 10.59 -9.56
C ILE A 186 18.12 10.12 -10.73
N ASN A 187 18.79 11.07 -11.39
CA ASN A 187 19.83 10.82 -12.39
C ASN A 187 20.82 12.00 -12.44
N LYS A 188 21.67 12.06 -13.48
CA LYS A 188 22.67 13.13 -13.63
C LYS A 188 22.08 14.54 -13.81
N ASP A 189 20.87 14.63 -14.34
CA ASP A 189 20.20 15.88 -14.68
C ASP A 189 19.09 16.24 -13.69
N ILE A 190 18.68 15.32 -12.81
CA ILE A 190 17.50 15.49 -11.97
C ILE A 190 17.81 15.16 -10.51
N SER A 191 17.56 16.13 -9.63
CA SER A 191 17.54 15.89 -8.19
C SER A 191 16.28 16.43 -7.55
N VAL A 192 15.86 15.79 -6.46
CA VAL A 192 14.72 16.18 -5.64
C VAL A 192 15.18 16.28 -4.20
N THR A 193 14.99 17.43 -3.58
CA THR A 193 15.24 17.64 -2.16
C THR A 193 13.93 17.73 -1.41
N ILE A 194 13.67 16.83 -0.47
CA ILE A 194 12.54 16.91 0.46
C ILE A 194 12.94 17.86 1.60
N ARG A 195 12.19 18.95 1.75
CA ARG A 195 12.51 20.02 2.71
C ARG A 195 11.62 20.01 3.94
N ASP A 196 10.35 19.69 3.76
CA ASP A 196 9.39 19.68 4.86
C ASP A 196 8.25 18.71 4.55
N ILE A 197 7.62 18.20 5.61
CA ILE A 197 6.37 17.45 5.53
C ILE A 197 5.39 18.15 6.46
N VAL A 198 4.43 18.84 5.86
CA VAL A 198 3.49 19.74 6.51
C VAL A 198 2.20 18.98 6.82
N ASN A 199 1.75 19.12 8.08
CA ASN A 199 0.50 18.55 8.60
C ASN A 199 0.29 17.07 8.27
N PRO A 200 1.27 16.17 8.49
CA PRO A 200 1.06 14.77 8.22
C PRO A 200 0.08 14.17 9.23
N VAL A 201 -0.89 13.41 8.73
CA VAL A 201 -1.76 12.56 9.54
C VAL A 201 -1.43 11.12 9.18
N VAL A 202 -0.87 10.37 10.12
CA VAL A 202 -0.52 8.96 9.94
C VAL A 202 -1.37 8.13 10.90
N LYS A 203 -2.22 7.27 10.34
CA LYS A 203 -3.15 6.43 11.10
C LYS A 203 -2.94 4.96 10.81
N ALA A 204 -2.60 4.18 11.83
CA ALA A 204 -2.65 2.73 11.78
C ALA A 204 -4.12 2.29 11.81
N ASN A 205 -4.60 1.67 10.72
CA ASN A 205 -5.96 1.17 10.63
C ASN A 205 -6.07 -0.28 11.07
N TYR A 206 -5.01 -1.05 10.84
CA TYR A 206 -4.94 -2.45 11.21
C TYR A 206 -3.48 -2.86 11.35
N VAL A 207 -3.08 -3.42 12.49
CA VAL A 207 -1.78 -4.04 12.66
C VAL A 207 -1.91 -5.32 13.46
N SER A 208 -1.31 -6.38 12.92
CA SER A 208 -1.27 -7.69 13.53
C SER A 208 0.16 -8.22 13.58
N LEU A 209 0.34 -9.17 14.49
CA LEU A 209 1.52 -10.00 14.59
C LEU A 209 1.06 -11.45 14.67
N GLY A 210 1.45 -12.22 13.67
CA GLY A 210 1.14 -13.63 13.55
C GLY A 210 2.40 -14.50 13.48
N SER A 211 2.17 -15.80 13.40
CA SER A 211 3.24 -16.77 13.14
C SER A 211 3.50 -16.86 11.64
N GLY A 212 4.77 -16.76 11.26
CA GLY A 212 5.21 -16.84 9.86
C GLY A 212 6.07 -18.06 9.59
N LYS A 213 6.30 -18.36 8.30
CA LYS A 213 7.23 -19.42 7.88
C LYS A 213 8.63 -19.28 8.51
N ASN A 214 9.08 -18.05 8.74
CA ASN A 214 10.39 -17.71 9.28
C ASN A 214 10.37 -17.29 10.77
N GLY A 215 9.24 -17.47 11.45
CA GLY A 215 9.03 -17.10 12.85
C GLY A 215 7.85 -16.16 13.02
N MET A 216 8.03 -14.88 12.66
CA MET A 216 7.03 -13.83 12.86
C MET A 216 6.58 -13.25 11.51
N VAL A 217 5.29 -12.96 11.37
CA VAL A 217 4.74 -12.15 10.27
C VAL A 217 4.02 -10.95 10.87
N ILE A 218 4.30 -9.77 10.35
CA ILE A 218 3.65 -8.52 10.71
C ILE A 218 2.88 -8.05 9.49
N ASN A 219 1.59 -7.83 9.63
CA ASN A 219 0.78 -7.15 8.62
C ASN A 219 0.32 -5.81 9.18
N GLY A 220 0.49 -4.75 8.40
CA GLY A 220 0.14 -3.39 8.79
C GLY A 220 -0.53 -2.64 7.65
N ILE A 221 -1.69 -2.06 7.91
CA ILE A 221 -2.40 -1.12 7.03
C ILE A 221 -2.36 0.25 7.70
N VAL A 222 -1.76 1.22 7.02
CA VAL A 222 -1.59 2.59 7.49
C VAL A 222 -2.15 3.55 6.45
N THR A 223 -2.90 4.56 6.87
CA THR A 223 -3.29 5.69 6.02
C THR A 223 -2.43 6.91 6.34
N ILE A 224 -2.05 7.63 5.29
CA ILE A 224 -1.22 8.82 5.35
C ILE A 224 -1.90 9.93 4.56
N ASP A 225 -2.10 11.06 5.22
CA ASP A 225 -2.41 12.35 4.60
C ASP A 225 -1.27 13.32 4.88
N GLY A 226 -1.05 14.29 4.00
CA GLY A 226 -0.11 15.37 4.27
C GLY A 226 0.35 16.09 3.02
N GLU A 227 1.16 17.13 3.22
CA GLU A 227 1.80 17.87 2.14
C GLU A 227 3.32 17.77 2.25
N ILE A 228 3.97 17.36 1.16
CA ILE A 228 5.42 17.28 1.06
C ILE A 228 5.91 18.51 0.33
N LYS A 229 6.76 19.32 0.97
CA LYS A 229 7.45 20.45 0.33
C LYS A 229 8.79 19.98 -0.19
N LEU A 230 9.06 20.24 -1.46
CA LEU A 230 10.26 19.78 -2.14
C LEU A 230 10.89 20.86 -3.03
N THR A 231 12.18 20.70 -3.32
CA THR A 231 12.89 21.44 -4.37
C THR A 231 13.25 20.45 -5.45
N VAL A 232 12.92 20.77 -6.70
CA VAL A 232 13.31 19.97 -7.85
C VAL A 232 14.36 20.71 -8.64
N ALA A 233 15.46 20.04 -8.92
CA ALA A 233 16.45 20.51 -9.88
C ALA A 233 16.32 19.68 -11.16
N PHE A 234 16.20 20.36 -12.31
CA PHE A 234 16.29 19.77 -13.64
C PHE A 234 17.30 20.56 -14.47
N LYS A 235 18.44 19.93 -14.77
CA LYS A 235 19.61 20.57 -15.38
C LYS A 235 20.03 21.79 -14.53
N ASN A 236 19.96 23.00 -15.10
CA ASN A 236 20.34 24.25 -14.43
C ASN A 236 19.14 24.97 -13.78
N LEU A 237 17.94 24.41 -13.84
CA LEU A 237 16.74 25.00 -13.27
C LEU A 237 16.45 24.37 -11.91
N LYS A 238 16.08 25.21 -10.93
CA LYS A 238 15.59 24.79 -9.62
C LYS A 238 14.23 25.41 -9.37
N GLN A 239 13.27 24.61 -8.92
CA GLN A 239 11.94 25.09 -8.56
C GLN A 239 11.49 24.44 -7.25
N ASP A 240 10.79 25.24 -6.47
CA ASP A 240 10.07 24.80 -5.28
C ASP A 240 8.72 24.23 -5.68
N ALA A 241 8.39 23.07 -5.14
CA ALA A 241 7.15 22.37 -5.44
C ALA A 241 6.53 21.82 -4.15
N SER A 242 5.25 21.45 -4.25
CA SER A 242 4.59 20.69 -3.22
C SER A 242 3.73 19.58 -3.78
N ILE A 243 3.68 18.47 -3.04
CA ILE A 243 2.83 17.33 -3.34
C ILE A 243 1.93 17.12 -2.14
N LYS A 244 0.63 17.33 -2.32
CA LYS A 244 -0.39 17.06 -1.31
C LYS A 244 -1.02 15.70 -1.61
N LEU A 245 -0.96 14.81 -0.63
CA LEU A 245 -1.49 13.46 -0.69
C LEU A 245 -2.69 13.36 0.25
N THR A 246 -3.79 12.80 -0.25
CA THR A 246 -4.97 12.50 0.55
C THR A 246 -5.36 11.03 0.36
N GLY A 247 -5.56 10.33 1.46
CA GLY A 247 -5.97 8.94 1.52
C GLY A 247 -4.93 7.98 0.94
N LEU A 248 -3.63 8.22 1.15
CA LEU A 248 -2.61 7.24 0.80
C LEU A 248 -2.72 6.08 1.79
N SER A 249 -3.27 4.95 1.36
CA SER A 249 -3.26 3.72 2.13
C SER A 249 -2.06 2.87 1.75
N VAL A 250 -1.39 2.29 2.73
CA VAL A 250 -0.21 1.45 2.58
C VAL A 250 -0.42 0.16 3.34
N LEU A 251 -0.34 -0.97 2.65
CA LEU A 251 -0.23 -2.30 3.24
C LEU A 251 1.23 -2.75 3.19
N LEU A 252 1.77 -3.10 4.36
CA LEU A 252 3.08 -3.70 4.57
C LEU A 252 2.90 -5.08 5.16
N THR A 253 3.54 -6.09 4.55
CA THR A 253 3.78 -7.39 5.19
C THR A 253 5.27 -7.54 5.41
N ALA A 254 5.68 -7.81 6.64
CA ALA A 254 7.07 -8.07 7.00
C ALA A 254 7.22 -9.41 7.70
N GLU A 255 8.32 -10.10 7.41
CA GLU A 255 8.71 -11.33 8.08
C GLU A 255 9.88 -11.07 9.01
N GLY A 256 9.72 -11.49 10.26
CA GLY A 256 10.74 -11.47 11.28
C GLY A 256 11.33 -12.85 11.48
N SER A 257 12.65 -12.95 11.49
CA SER A 257 13.36 -14.14 11.99
C SER A 257 14.10 -13.80 13.27
N LEU A 258 13.81 -14.58 14.31
CA LEU A 258 14.68 -14.72 15.46
C LEU A 258 15.68 -15.82 15.11
N ALA A 259 16.79 -15.47 14.46
CA ALA A 259 17.91 -16.40 14.35
C ALA A 259 18.24 -16.88 15.77
N ALA A 260 18.27 -18.21 15.96
CA ALA A 260 18.29 -18.84 17.26
C ALA A 260 19.29 -18.15 18.21
N LEU A 261 18.86 -17.94 19.45
CA LEU A 261 19.65 -17.57 20.64
C LEU A 261 20.80 -18.57 20.95
N GLY A 262 21.27 -19.35 19.98
CA GLY A 262 22.26 -20.43 20.09
C GLY A 262 23.70 -20.00 19.84
N GLY A 263 24.02 -18.71 19.93
CA GLY A 263 25.38 -18.20 19.75
C GLY A 263 25.96 -17.60 21.03
N LYS A 264 26.42 -18.46 21.95
CA LYS A 264 27.08 -18.13 23.25
C LYS A 264 26.22 -17.30 24.22
N ALA A 265 26.15 -17.74 25.48
CA ALA A 265 25.52 -16.99 26.56
C ALA A 265 26.04 -15.54 26.58
N GLY A 266 25.16 -14.57 26.30
CA GLY A 266 25.47 -13.13 26.35
C GLY A 266 25.32 -12.36 25.03
N GLN A 267 25.09 -12.99 23.87
CA GLN A 267 24.76 -12.27 22.63
C GLN A 267 23.26 -12.45 22.31
N LEU A 268 22.47 -11.41 22.55
CA LEU A 268 21.11 -11.32 22.04
C LEU A 268 21.18 -11.36 20.50
N GLY A 269 20.63 -12.42 19.90
CA GLY A 269 20.57 -12.56 18.44
C GLY A 269 19.91 -11.33 17.81
N GLN A 270 20.46 -10.86 16.69
CA GLN A 270 19.93 -9.70 16.00
C GLN A 270 18.59 -10.05 15.35
N LEU A 271 17.51 -9.42 15.81
CA LEU A 271 16.19 -9.52 15.16
C LEU A 271 16.32 -9.01 13.72
N SER A 272 16.09 -9.89 12.75
CA SER A 272 16.01 -9.51 11.33
C SER A 272 14.56 -9.36 10.92
N ILE A 273 14.17 -8.18 10.43
CA ILE A 273 12.84 -7.91 9.87
C ILE A 273 13.03 -7.55 8.40
N ASN A 274 12.29 -8.21 7.52
CA ASN A 274 12.27 -7.88 6.09
C ASN A 274 10.82 -7.76 5.60
N VAL A 275 10.48 -6.64 5.00
CA VAL A 275 9.25 -6.43 4.23
C VAL A 275 9.29 -7.33 3.00
N THR A 276 8.25 -8.14 2.84
CA THR A 276 8.03 -9.06 1.73
C THR A 276 6.88 -8.63 0.84
N ARG A 277 5.97 -7.79 1.34
CA ARG A 277 4.87 -7.20 0.56
C ARG A 277 4.75 -5.71 0.83
N PHE A 278 4.56 -4.95 -0.24
CA PHE A 278 4.16 -3.55 -0.21
C PHE A 278 3.00 -3.39 -1.20
N GLN A 279 1.89 -2.80 -0.77
CA GLN A 279 0.77 -2.45 -1.63
C GLN A 279 0.25 -1.08 -1.23
N THR A 280 -0.25 -0.32 -2.19
CA THR A 280 -0.67 1.06 -2.00
C THR A 280 -1.95 1.39 -2.72
N SER A 281 -2.63 2.42 -2.23
CA SER A 281 -3.84 2.97 -2.81
C SER A 281 -3.83 4.45 -2.53
N LEU A 282 -4.32 5.25 -3.46
CA LEU A 282 -4.32 6.69 -3.33
C LEU A 282 -5.68 7.22 -3.75
N ASN A 283 -6.31 7.97 -2.85
CA ASN A 283 -7.57 8.62 -3.14
C ASN A 283 -7.35 9.87 -4.01
N ASP A 284 -6.46 10.75 -3.60
CA ASP A 284 -6.18 11.99 -4.33
C ASP A 284 -4.72 12.46 -4.21
N ILE A 285 -4.25 13.14 -5.26
CA ILE A 285 -2.93 13.76 -5.32
C ILE A 285 -3.01 15.12 -6.03
N ASP A 286 -2.51 16.15 -5.36
CA ASP A 286 -2.35 17.48 -5.94
C ASP A 286 -0.86 17.81 -5.98
N ILE A 287 -0.39 18.24 -7.16
CA ILE A 287 1.01 18.51 -7.43
C ILE A 287 1.13 19.95 -7.93
N ASN A 288 1.83 20.77 -7.17
CA ASN A 288 2.13 22.15 -7.52
C ASN A 288 3.59 22.28 -7.95
N GLY A 289 3.83 22.84 -9.14
CA GLY A 289 5.15 23.11 -9.71
C GLY A 289 5.21 22.80 -11.21
N ASP A 290 5.33 23.84 -12.04
CA ASP A 290 5.37 23.71 -13.51
C ASP A 290 6.51 22.81 -14.01
N ILE A 291 7.67 22.83 -13.35
CA ILE A 291 8.83 22.01 -13.72
C ILE A 291 8.56 20.51 -13.54
N LEU A 292 7.62 20.13 -12.67
CA LEU A 292 7.27 18.72 -12.47
C LEU A 292 6.53 18.15 -13.67
N ALA A 293 5.73 18.97 -14.37
CA ALA A 293 5.11 18.58 -15.63
C ALA A 293 6.15 18.42 -16.74
N ASP A 294 7.13 19.32 -16.80
CA ASP A 294 8.25 19.25 -17.77
C ASP A 294 9.17 18.05 -17.51
N ILE A 295 9.47 17.74 -16.24
CA ILE A 295 10.25 16.56 -15.84
C ILE A 295 9.47 15.28 -16.13
N ALA A 296 8.18 15.23 -15.79
CA ALA A 296 7.32 14.10 -16.12
C ALA A 296 7.23 13.90 -17.64
N GLY A 297 7.12 14.97 -18.42
CA GLY A 297 7.11 14.93 -19.88
C GLY A 297 8.45 14.55 -20.49
N ALA A 298 9.57 14.97 -19.90
CA ALA A 298 10.93 14.64 -20.36
C ALA A 298 11.34 13.21 -20.01
N LEU A 299 10.96 12.73 -18.83
CA LEU A 299 11.23 11.36 -18.42
C LEU A 299 10.24 10.38 -19.08
N TYR A 300 8.96 10.74 -19.18
CA TYR A 300 7.88 9.88 -19.66
C TYR A 300 6.79 10.65 -20.43
N PRO A 301 7.04 11.02 -21.69
CA PRO A 301 6.11 11.84 -22.49
C PRO A 301 4.72 11.21 -22.67
N VAL A 302 4.62 9.88 -22.56
CA VAL A 302 3.36 9.11 -22.67
C VAL A 302 2.61 9.02 -21.33
N VAL A 303 3.29 9.17 -20.18
CA VAL A 303 2.75 8.91 -18.83
C VAL A 303 2.41 10.20 -18.07
N ALA A 304 2.92 11.36 -18.49
CA ALA A 304 2.63 12.64 -17.84
C ALA A 304 1.12 12.92 -17.60
N PRO A 305 0.20 12.60 -18.53
CA PRO A 305 -1.24 12.73 -18.26
C PRO A 305 -1.77 11.75 -17.20
N LEU A 306 -1.10 10.61 -17.00
CA LEU A 306 -1.49 9.54 -16.09
C LEU A 306 -1.07 9.81 -14.63
N LEU A 307 -0.07 10.65 -14.40
CA LEU A 307 0.36 11.06 -13.05
C LEU A 307 -0.70 11.86 -12.29
N LYS A 308 -1.64 12.48 -13.03
CA LYS A 308 -2.82 13.16 -12.44
C LYS A 308 -3.94 12.20 -12.04
N LEU A 309 -3.80 10.90 -12.29
CA LEU A 309 -4.80 9.88 -11.94
C LEU A 309 -4.31 9.05 -10.75
N PRO A 310 -4.81 9.29 -9.51
CA PRO A 310 -4.32 8.66 -8.28
C PRO A 310 -4.24 7.13 -8.35
N TYR A 311 -5.26 6.49 -8.90
CA TYR A 311 -5.33 5.03 -9.02
C TYR A 311 -4.31 4.45 -10.01
N LYS A 312 -3.95 5.18 -11.08
CA LYS A 312 -2.93 4.74 -12.04
C LYS A 312 -1.53 4.90 -11.46
N LEU A 313 -1.29 5.96 -10.70
CA LEU A 313 -0.06 6.12 -9.95
C LEU A 313 0.13 4.95 -8.98
N ALA A 314 -0.87 4.67 -8.13
CA ALA A 314 -0.83 3.53 -7.21
C ALA A 314 -0.60 2.19 -7.93
N SER A 315 -1.17 2.00 -9.12
CA SER A 315 -0.91 0.82 -9.98
C SER A 315 0.57 0.70 -10.37
N ILE A 316 1.24 1.81 -10.72
CA ILE A 316 2.69 1.82 -11.00
C ILE A 316 3.51 1.48 -9.74
N LEU A 317 3.13 2.04 -8.58
CA LEU A 317 3.75 1.74 -7.27
C LEU A 317 3.66 0.25 -6.92
N ASN A 318 2.49 -0.36 -7.17
CA ASN A 318 2.19 -1.75 -6.83
C ASN A 318 2.80 -2.76 -7.80
N THR A 319 3.25 -2.31 -8.97
CA THR A 319 3.74 -3.18 -10.04
C THR A 319 5.20 -2.89 -10.38
N SER A 320 5.48 -2.01 -11.33
CA SER A 320 6.84 -1.77 -11.87
C SER A 320 7.85 -1.34 -10.83
N GLU A 321 7.42 -0.55 -9.85
CA GLU A 321 8.36 0.09 -8.92
C GLU A 321 8.40 -0.62 -7.56
N ASN A 322 7.46 -1.55 -7.32
CA ASN A 322 7.26 -2.21 -6.04
C ASN A 322 8.53 -2.83 -5.46
N ALA A 323 9.30 -3.56 -6.28
CA ALA A 323 10.53 -4.22 -5.84
C ALA A 323 11.59 -3.22 -5.35
N LYS A 324 11.73 -2.08 -6.05
CA LYS A 324 12.66 -1.01 -5.64
C LYS A 324 12.19 -0.37 -4.34
N ILE A 325 10.89 -0.13 -4.20
CA ILE A 325 10.27 0.38 -2.98
C ILE A 325 10.56 -0.55 -1.80
N VAL A 326 10.26 -1.84 -1.93
CA VAL A 326 10.49 -2.84 -0.89
C VAL A 326 11.96 -2.90 -0.49
N ALA A 327 12.89 -2.87 -1.46
CA ALA A 327 14.33 -2.84 -1.18
C ALA A 327 14.71 -1.59 -0.37
N MET A 328 14.18 -0.42 -0.74
CA MET A 328 14.38 0.83 -0.01
C MET A 328 13.81 0.76 1.42
N VAL A 329 12.59 0.26 1.61
CA VAL A 329 12.02 0.07 2.97
C VAL A 329 12.88 -0.88 3.81
N ASN A 330 13.37 -1.97 3.23
CA ASN A 330 14.23 -2.92 3.94
C ASN A 330 15.59 -2.32 4.33
N LEU A 331 16.18 -1.48 3.47
CA LEU A 331 17.37 -0.71 3.82
C LEU A 331 17.06 0.26 4.98
N ALA A 332 15.87 0.86 4.99
CA ALA A 332 15.38 1.70 6.08
C ALA A 332 15.41 0.96 7.42
N ILE A 333 14.72 -0.17 7.47
CA ILE A 333 14.59 -0.99 8.68
C ILE A 333 15.96 -1.42 9.20
N LYS A 334 16.88 -1.86 8.33
CA LYS A 334 18.23 -2.28 8.73
C LYS A 334 19.03 -1.16 9.38
N ALA A 335 18.96 0.06 8.83
CA ALA A 335 19.65 1.19 9.41
C ALA A 335 19.06 1.60 10.78
N PHE A 336 17.75 1.48 10.96
CA PHE A 336 17.10 1.70 12.26
C PHE A 336 17.49 0.63 13.29
N ALA A 337 17.52 -0.65 12.90
CA ALA A 337 17.83 -1.76 13.80
C ALA A 337 19.31 -1.83 14.20
N GLY A 338 20.23 -1.36 13.35
CA GLY A 338 21.68 -1.39 13.58
C GLY A 338 22.23 -0.41 14.62
N GLY A 339 21.37 0.31 15.36
CA GLY A 339 21.81 1.21 16.43
C GLY A 339 22.66 2.39 15.96
N VAL A 340 22.65 2.71 14.66
CA VAL A 340 23.32 3.89 14.14
C VAL A 340 22.63 5.10 14.74
N LYS A 341 23.25 5.70 15.76
CA LYS A 341 22.84 6.99 16.31
C LYS A 341 22.77 8.00 15.16
N LEU A 342 21.63 8.69 15.12
CA LEU A 342 21.38 9.87 14.30
C LEU A 342 22.32 11.01 14.66
#